data_AF-A0AAW4LAS5-F1
#
_entry.id   AF-A0AAW4LAS5-F1
#
_cell.length_a   1.000
_cell.length_b   1.000
_cell.length_c   1.000
_cell.angle_alpha   90.00
_cell.angle_beta   90.00
_cell.angle_gamma   90.00
#
_symmetry.space_group_name_H-M   'P 1'
#
loop_
_entity.id
_entity.type
_entity.pdbx_description
1 polymer ?
#
loop_
_entity_poly.entity_id
_entity_poly.type
_entity_poly.pdbx_seq_one_letter_code
_entity_poly.pdbx_strand_id
1 'polypeptide(L)'
;MKHGEDAQPSCAKCSAVWQKSGTTNCWSNDPATAPPRPGNCPSVASEEVIKEAFARYTDDSEDARLAYVAAQVEGLCYQPVPGSDAVNARWTRVEDTIALAKLMGWKKIGIATCIGLLYETEQLTAILTAQGLEPLSVCCKAGSIDKLELGLKEENKVRPGSFEPACNPIAQAELCNRAGTDMNLIVGLCVGHDMLFAKYSKAPVSTLVCKDRVTGHNPAAVLYGQNFYYKRLQKQPVKVD
;
A
#
# COMPACT_ATOMS: atom_id res chain seq x y z
N MET A 1 -37.01 -10.27 5.99
CA MET A 1 -36.40 -9.14 5.28
C MET A 1 -35.62 -9.72 4.12
N LYS A 2 -35.91 -9.29 2.87
CA LYS A 2 -35.26 -9.84 1.68
C LYS A 2 -33.76 -9.55 1.77
N HIS A 3 -32.94 -10.59 1.97
CA HIS A 3 -31.50 -10.50 1.77
C HIS A 3 -31.30 -10.36 0.26
N GLY A 4 -31.19 -9.11 -0.21
CA GLY A 4 -31.03 -8.82 -1.63
C GLY A 4 -29.65 -9.25 -2.10
N GLU A 5 -29.64 -10.02 -3.19
CA GLU A 5 -28.46 -10.39 -3.98
C GLU A 5 -27.71 -9.16 -4.55
N ASP A 6 -28.24 -7.94 -4.34
CA ASP A 6 -27.70 -6.66 -4.83
C ASP A 6 -26.91 -5.82 -3.79
N ALA A 7 -26.78 -6.29 -2.54
CA ALA A 7 -26.10 -5.49 -1.50
C ALA A 7 -24.57 -5.50 -1.68
N GLN A 8 -24.01 -4.37 -2.14
CA GLN A 8 -22.57 -4.17 -2.29
C GLN A 8 -21.78 -4.54 -1.01
N PRO A 9 -20.67 -5.31 -1.13
CA PRO A 9 -19.86 -5.72 0.03
C PRO A 9 -19.36 -4.52 0.84
N SER A 10 -19.38 -4.60 2.18
CA SER A 10 -18.88 -3.51 3.04
C SER A 10 -18.29 -4.00 4.37
N CYS A 11 -16.96 -4.04 4.45
CA CYS A 11 -16.24 -4.36 5.69
C CYS A 11 -16.23 -3.20 6.70
N ALA A 12 -16.43 -1.94 6.26
CA ALA A 12 -16.36 -0.77 7.15
C ALA A 12 -17.36 -0.84 8.33
N LYS A 13 -18.49 -1.53 8.13
CA LYS A 13 -19.50 -1.75 9.18
C LYS A 13 -19.04 -2.70 10.29
N CYS A 14 -18.00 -3.51 10.06
CA CYS A 14 -17.42 -4.37 11.10
C CYS A 14 -16.77 -3.56 12.23
N SER A 15 -16.48 -2.27 12.04
CA SER A 15 -15.95 -1.41 13.11
C SER A 15 -16.86 -1.38 14.35
N ALA A 16 -18.19 -1.34 14.16
CA ALA A 16 -19.14 -1.42 15.28
C ALA A 16 -19.14 -2.79 15.98
N VAL A 17 -18.91 -3.88 15.22
CA VAL A 17 -18.78 -5.23 15.78
C VAL A 17 -17.50 -5.32 16.62
N TRP A 18 -16.38 -4.83 16.09
CA TRP A 18 -15.10 -4.75 16.79
C TRP A 18 -15.23 -3.95 18.10
N GLN A 19 -15.79 -2.74 18.04
CA GLN A 19 -15.95 -1.88 19.22
C GLN A 19 -16.81 -2.53 20.31
N LYS A 20 -17.80 -3.35 19.94
CA LYS A 20 -18.68 -4.02 20.89
C LYS A 20 -18.10 -5.31 21.47
N SER A 21 -17.40 -6.09 20.65
CA SER A 21 -16.99 -7.47 21.00
C SER A 21 -15.49 -7.67 21.17
N GLY A 22 -14.67 -6.69 20.78
CA GLY A 22 -13.21 -6.81 20.77
C GLY A 22 -12.68 -7.75 19.68
N THR A 23 -13.54 -8.29 18.82
CA THR A 23 -13.22 -9.25 17.76
C THR A 23 -14.17 -9.05 16.56
N THR A 24 -13.92 -9.71 15.43
CA THR A 24 -14.87 -9.80 14.31
C THR A 24 -14.98 -11.25 13.84
N ASN A 25 -15.97 -11.56 13.00
CA ASN A 25 -16.13 -12.93 12.51
C ASN A 25 -14.86 -13.48 11.82
N CYS A 26 -14.19 -12.64 11.03
CA CYS A 26 -12.97 -13.00 10.31
C CYS A 26 -11.69 -12.92 11.17
N TRP A 27 -11.80 -12.46 12.43
CA TRP A 27 -10.69 -12.37 13.37
C TRP A 27 -11.18 -12.73 14.77
N SER A 28 -11.32 -14.03 15.03
CA SER A 28 -11.73 -14.61 16.31
C SER A 28 -10.87 -15.83 16.61
N ASN A 29 -10.52 -16.04 17.88
CA ASN A 29 -9.67 -17.17 18.29
C ASN A 29 -10.37 -18.53 18.15
N ASP A 30 -11.71 -18.52 18.12
CA ASP A 30 -12.53 -19.69 17.88
C ASP A 30 -13.66 -19.33 16.89
N PRO A 31 -13.60 -19.81 15.64
CA PRO A 31 -14.63 -19.58 14.64
C PRO A 31 -16.04 -20.00 15.08
N ALA A 32 -16.17 -20.97 15.99
CA ALA A 32 -17.47 -21.45 16.50
C ALA A 32 -18.17 -20.42 17.40
N THR A 33 -17.41 -19.53 18.04
CA THR A 33 -17.92 -18.48 18.94
C THR A 33 -17.78 -17.07 18.34
N ALA A 34 -17.46 -16.99 17.06
CA ALA A 34 -17.21 -15.73 16.37
C ALA A 34 -18.44 -14.79 16.37
N PRO A 35 -18.24 -13.46 16.50
CA PRO A 35 -19.33 -12.49 16.41
C PRO A 35 -20.13 -12.61 15.09
N PRO A 36 -21.40 -12.16 15.08
CA PRO A 36 -22.22 -12.22 13.88
C PRO A 36 -21.65 -11.35 12.75
N ARG A 37 -21.87 -11.82 11.52
CA ARG A 37 -21.49 -11.10 10.29
C ARG A 37 -22.49 -9.97 10.02
N PRO A 38 -22.05 -8.73 9.70
CA PRO A 38 -22.96 -7.69 9.22
C PRO A 38 -23.69 -8.11 7.93
N GLY A 39 -24.87 -7.53 7.68
CA GLY A 39 -25.76 -7.98 6.59
C GLY A 39 -25.17 -7.94 5.17
N ASN A 40 -24.12 -7.16 4.93
CA ASN A 40 -23.39 -7.08 3.66
C ASN A 40 -21.91 -7.47 3.81
N CYS A 41 -21.66 -8.49 4.63
CA CYS A 41 -20.35 -9.12 4.82
C CYS A 41 -19.92 -9.88 3.54
N PRO A 42 -18.71 -9.61 2.99
CA PRO A 42 -18.23 -10.34 1.81
C PRO A 42 -18.11 -11.85 2.05
N SER A 43 -17.80 -12.29 3.28
CA SER A 43 -17.69 -13.71 3.64
C SER A 43 -19.01 -14.50 3.58
N VAL A 44 -20.13 -13.84 3.29
CA VAL A 44 -21.42 -14.48 2.96
C VAL A 44 -21.83 -14.13 1.55
N ALA A 45 -21.82 -12.84 1.20
CA ALA A 45 -22.32 -12.36 -0.08
C ALA A 45 -21.40 -12.73 -1.27
N SER A 46 -20.17 -13.14 -1.02
CA SER A 46 -19.15 -13.40 -2.05
C SER A 46 -18.25 -14.59 -1.66
N GLU A 47 -18.82 -15.60 -1.01
CA GLU A 47 -18.08 -16.76 -0.49
C GLU A 47 -17.29 -17.49 -1.60
N GLU A 48 -17.89 -17.71 -2.76
CA GLU A 48 -17.23 -18.40 -3.88
C GLU A 48 -16.02 -17.62 -4.41
N VAL A 49 -16.13 -16.30 -4.54
CA VAL A 49 -15.00 -15.44 -4.93
C VAL A 49 -13.84 -15.57 -3.93
N ILE A 50 -14.14 -15.67 -2.63
CA ILE A 50 -13.12 -15.82 -1.59
C ILE A 50 -12.44 -17.19 -1.69
N LYS A 51 -13.21 -18.26 -1.89
CA LYS A 51 -12.66 -19.62 -2.07
C LYS A 51 -11.77 -19.71 -3.31
N GLU A 52 -12.24 -19.19 -4.44
CA GLU A 52 -11.50 -19.17 -5.70
C GLU A 52 -10.22 -18.34 -5.59
N ALA A 53 -10.27 -17.18 -4.93
CA ALA A 53 -9.09 -16.35 -4.70
C ALA A 53 -8.07 -17.06 -3.80
N PHE A 54 -8.52 -17.74 -2.74
CA PHE A 54 -7.63 -18.48 -1.84
C PHE A 54 -6.93 -19.65 -2.53
N ALA A 55 -7.59 -20.33 -3.48
CA ALA A 55 -6.97 -21.42 -4.24
C ALA A 55 -5.69 -20.99 -4.98
N ARG A 56 -5.60 -19.71 -5.39
CA ARG A 56 -4.39 -19.13 -6.01
C ARG A 56 -3.22 -18.95 -5.04
N TYR A 57 -3.45 -19.07 -3.73
CA TYR A 57 -2.39 -19.01 -2.72
C TYR A 57 -1.86 -20.38 -2.33
N THR A 58 -2.40 -21.45 -2.93
CA THR A 58 -2.09 -22.84 -2.57
C THR A 58 -1.59 -23.67 -3.76
N ASP A 59 -1.35 -23.04 -4.90
CA ASP A 59 -0.73 -23.66 -6.07
C ASP A 59 0.79 -23.43 -6.10
N ASP A 60 1.45 -23.79 -7.21
CA ASP A 60 2.89 -23.63 -7.40
C ASP A 60 3.29 -22.28 -8.06
N SER A 61 2.39 -21.30 -8.08
CA SER A 61 2.64 -19.99 -8.70
C SER A 61 3.53 -19.08 -7.85
N GLU A 62 4.12 -18.06 -8.48
CA GLU A 62 4.84 -17.00 -7.76
C GLU A 62 3.91 -16.19 -6.82
N ASP A 63 2.62 -16.09 -7.14
CA ASP A 63 1.62 -15.47 -6.27
C ASP A 63 1.41 -16.30 -4.99
N ALA A 64 1.33 -17.63 -5.10
CA ALA A 64 1.23 -18.53 -3.96
C ALA A 64 2.49 -18.48 -3.09
N ARG A 65 3.67 -18.49 -3.71
CA ARG A 65 4.95 -18.30 -3.01
C ARG A 65 4.98 -16.97 -2.26
N LEU A 66 4.60 -15.87 -2.92
CA LEU A 66 4.57 -14.54 -2.30
C LEU A 66 3.58 -14.48 -1.14
N ALA A 67 2.37 -15.04 -1.29
CA ALA A 67 1.37 -15.09 -0.23
C ALA A 67 1.87 -15.88 0.99
N TYR A 68 2.49 -17.04 0.76
CA TYR A 68 3.10 -17.87 1.80
C TYR A 68 4.20 -17.11 2.56
N VAL A 69 5.15 -16.51 1.85
CA VAL A 69 6.26 -15.77 2.48
C VAL A 69 5.74 -14.51 3.18
N ALA A 70 4.74 -13.82 2.65
CA ALA A 70 4.13 -12.67 3.32
C ALA A 70 3.53 -13.06 4.68
N ALA A 71 2.83 -14.19 4.76
CA ALA A 71 2.32 -14.73 6.02
C ALA A 71 3.44 -15.14 7.00
N GLN A 72 4.54 -15.70 6.49
CA GLN A 72 5.72 -15.98 7.31
C GLN A 72 6.35 -14.69 7.86
N VAL A 73 6.52 -13.67 7.03
CA VAL A 73 7.07 -12.37 7.43
C VAL A 73 6.21 -11.76 8.52
N GLU A 74 4.88 -11.73 8.37
CA GLU A 74 3.96 -11.25 9.42
C GLU A 74 4.20 -11.96 10.75
N GLY A 75 4.29 -13.31 10.75
CA GLY A 75 4.60 -14.07 11.95
C GLY A 75 5.96 -13.70 12.56
N LEU A 76 6.96 -13.40 11.73
CA LEU A 76 8.27 -12.94 12.18
C LEU A 76 8.28 -11.47 12.63
N CYS A 77 7.32 -10.64 12.23
CA CYS A 77 7.19 -9.26 12.71
C CYS A 77 6.77 -9.20 14.17
N TYR A 78 6.10 -10.24 14.67
CA TYR A 78 5.64 -10.32 16.05
C TYR A 78 6.50 -11.31 16.87
N GLN A 79 6.65 -11.03 18.15
CA GLN A 79 7.25 -11.96 19.09
C GLN A 79 6.44 -12.01 20.40
N PRO A 80 6.42 -13.15 21.10
CA PRO A 80 5.78 -13.24 22.41
C PRO A 80 6.46 -12.35 23.44
N VAL A 81 5.68 -11.77 24.33
CA VAL A 81 6.20 -11.08 25.52
C VAL A 81 6.38 -12.12 26.64
N PRO A 82 7.60 -12.35 27.17
CA PRO A 82 7.81 -13.35 28.21
C PRO A 82 6.91 -13.13 29.43
N GLY A 83 6.16 -14.17 29.82
CA GLY A 83 5.23 -14.12 30.95
C GLY A 83 3.88 -13.45 30.66
N SER A 84 3.54 -13.19 29.39
CA SER A 84 2.26 -12.62 28.96
C SER A 84 1.72 -13.39 27.75
N ASP A 85 0.40 -13.34 27.56
CA ASP A 85 -0.31 -13.76 26.35
C ASP A 85 -0.23 -12.73 25.22
N ALA A 86 0.40 -11.57 25.46
CA ALA A 86 0.58 -10.52 24.47
C ALA A 86 1.72 -10.83 23.49
N VAL A 87 1.57 -10.30 22.28
CA VAL A 87 2.63 -10.22 21.28
C VAL A 87 3.03 -8.77 21.07
N ASN A 88 4.31 -8.51 20.77
CA ASN A 88 4.80 -7.19 20.39
C ASN A 88 5.39 -7.22 18.97
N ALA A 89 5.09 -6.20 18.19
CA ALA A 89 5.78 -5.97 16.93
C ALA A 89 7.25 -5.62 17.21
N ARG A 90 8.17 -6.21 16.45
CA ARG A 90 9.62 -5.99 16.58
C ARG A 90 10.27 -5.34 15.36
N TRP A 91 9.59 -5.31 14.22
CA TRP A 91 10.13 -4.81 12.96
C TRP A 91 9.37 -3.58 12.47
N THR A 92 10.12 -2.66 11.87
CA THR A 92 9.62 -1.56 11.06
C THR A 92 9.25 -2.04 9.66
N ARG A 93 8.48 -1.23 8.90
CA ARG A 93 8.15 -1.54 7.50
C ARG A 93 9.37 -1.75 6.61
N VAL A 94 10.49 -1.08 6.90
CA VAL A 94 11.76 -1.26 6.17
C VAL A 94 12.33 -2.65 6.45
N GLU A 95 12.37 -3.07 7.71
CA GLU A 95 12.80 -4.41 8.12
C GLU A 95 11.91 -5.51 7.54
N ASP A 96 10.58 -5.34 7.57
CA ASP A 96 9.63 -6.26 6.94
C ASP A 96 9.92 -6.44 5.45
N THR A 97 10.21 -5.32 4.77
CA THR A 97 10.53 -5.31 3.33
C THR A 97 11.82 -6.08 3.04
N ILE A 98 12.86 -5.85 3.85
CA ILE A 98 14.15 -6.55 3.73
C ILE A 98 13.97 -8.04 4.00
N ALA A 99 13.21 -8.42 5.03
CA ALA A 99 12.93 -9.81 5.37
C ALA A 99 12.17 -10.51 4.24
N LEU A 100 11.13 -9.87 3.69
CA LEU A 100 10.39 -10.37 2.54
C LEU A 100 11.31 -10.60 1.33
N ALA A 101 12.13 -9.61 0.96
CA ALA A 101 13.05 -9.75 -0.15
C ALA A 101 14.02 -10.93 0.04
N LYS A 102 14.60 -11.06 1.24
CA LYS A 102 15.52 -12.17 1.57
C LYS A 102 14.85 -13.54 1.52
N LEU A 103 13.65 -13.69 2.08
CA LEU A 103 12.91 -14.95 2.08
C LEU A 103 12.40 -15.33 0.68
N MET A 104 12.05 -14.32 -0.14
CA MET A 104 11.73 -14.53 -1.55
C MET A 104 12.95 -14.86 -2.41
N GLY A 105 14.17 -14.59 -1.92
CA GLY A 105 15.40 -14.71 -2.71
C GLY A 105 15.59 -13.57 -3.71
N TRP A 106 14.84 -12.48 -3.55
CA TRP A 106 14.93 -11.28 -4.36
C TRP A 106 16.16 -10.45 -3.99
N LYS A 107 16.80 -9.87 -4.99
CA LYS A 107 18.01 -9.05 -4.83
C LYS A 107 17.81 -7.65 -5.36
N LYS A 108 17.25 -7.50 -6.56
CA LYS A 108 17.18 -6.20 -7.24
C LYS A 108 15.89 -5.48 -6.89
N ILE A 109 16.00 -4.39 -6.14
CA ILE A 109 14.85 -3.66 -5.59
C ILE A 109 14.71 -2.33 -6.32
N GLY A 110 13.66 -2.18 -7.13
CA GLY A 110 13.38 -0.88 -7.74
C GLY A 110 12.77 0.09 -6.74
N ILE A 111 13.09 1.37 -6.85
CA ILE A 111 12.57 2.44 -5.99
C ILE A 111 12.01 3.54 -6.89
N ALA A 112 10.69 3.61 -6.99
CA ALA A 112 9.99 4.69 -7.67
C ALA A 112 9.86 5.88 -6.71
N THR A 113 10.76 6.85 -6.86
CA THR A 113 10.89 7.95 -5.90
C THR A 113 10.31 9.27 -6.42
N CYS A 114 9.69 10.02 -5.52
CA CYS A 114 9.36 11.42 -5.78
C CYS A 114 10.60 12.31 -5.67
N ILE A 115 10.72 13.30 -6.55
CA ILE A 115 11.79 14.31 -6.49
C ILE A 115 11.90 15.02 -5.13
N GLY A 116 10.78 15.14 -4.40
CA GLY A 116 10.77 15.72 -3.06
C GLY A 116 11.16 14.77 -1.93
N LEU A 117 11.61 13.54 -2.23
CA LEU A 117 12.03 12.52 -1.26
C LEU A 117 13.36 11.85 -1.66
N LEU A 118 14.23 12.58 -2.35
CA LEU A 118 15.52 12.05 -2.80
C LEU A 118 16.43 11.70 -1.62
N TYR A 119 16.41 12.49 -0.55
CA TYR A 119 17.21 12.21 0.65
C TYR A 119 16.75 10.92 1.35
N GLU A 120 15.45 10.75 1.57
CA GLU A 120 14.88 9.53 2.15
C GLU A 120 15.18 8.31 1.27
N THR A 121 15.19 8.51 -0.05
CA THR A 121 15.55 7.46 -1.03
C THR A 121 17.02 7.10 -0.96
N GLU A 122 17.91 8.07 -0.77
CA GLU A 122 19.34 7.84 -0.55
C GLU A 122 19.57 7.01 0.72
N GLN A 123 18.91 7.37 1.83
CA GLN A 123 18.98 6.60 3.08
C GLN A 123 18.47 5.17 2.90
N LEU A 124 17.33 5.00 2.22
CA LEU A 124 16.80 3.67 1.92
C LEU A 124 17.75 2.86 1.05
N THR A 125 18.36 3.47 0.03
CA THR A 125 19.33 2.85 -0.87
C THR A 125 20.55 2.36 -0.09
N ALA A 126 21.08 3.17 0.82
CA ALA A 126 22.19 2.79 1.69
C ALA A 126 21.83 1.61 2.59
N ILE A 127 20.64 1.63 3.20
CA ILE A 127 20.14 0.52 4.04
C ILE A 127 20.00 -0.77 3.23
N LEU A 128 19.34 -0.74 2.07
CA LEU A 128 19.14 -1.92 1.22
C LEU A 128 20.49 -2.49 0.76
N THR A 129 21.42 -1.64 0.34
CA THR A 129 22.77 -2.04 -0.05
C THR A 129 23.51 -2.72 1.09
N ALA A 130 23.47 -2.13 2.30
CA ALA A 130 24.08 -2.71 3.50
C ALA A 130 23.47 -4.07 3.89
N GLN A 131 22.23 -4.34 3.47
CA GLN A 131 21.53 -5.61 3.67
C GLN A 131 21.79 -6.63 2.57
N GLY A 132 22.69 -6.34 1.62
CA GLY A 132 23.07 -7.23 0.53
C GLY A 132 22.09 -7.24 -0.65
N LEU A 133 21.23 -6.23 -0.75
CA LEU A 133 20.31 -6.03 -1.87
C LEU A 133 20.89 -5.05 -2.89
N GLU A 134 20.31 -5.02 -4.08
CA GLU A 134 20.74 -4.23 -5.23
C GLU A 134 19.68 -3.17 -5.57
N PRO A 135 19.65 -2.02 -4.87
CA PRO A 135 18.65 -0.98 -5.11
C PRO A 135 18.86 -0.26 -6.44
N LEU A 136 17.76 0.03 -7.14
CA LEU A 136 17.70 0.88 -8.33
C LEU A 136 16.65 1.96 -8.13
N SER A 137 17.05 3.23 -8.01
CA SER A 137 16.10 4.34 -7.88
C SER A 137 15.81 5.04 -9.20
N VAL A 138 14.54 5.36 -9.48
CA VAL A 138 14.11 6.19 -10.61
C VAL A 138 13.26 7.35 -10.12
N CYS A 139 13.66 8.58 -10.46
CA CYS A 139 12.97 9.81 -10.03
C CYS A 139 11.69 10.07 -10.85
N CYS A 140 10.65 10.58 -10.20
CA CYS A 140 9.36 10.85 -10.84
C CYS A 140 9.41 11.89 -11.96
N LYS A 141 10.42 12.77 -11.97
CA LYS A 141 10.63 13.78 -13.01
C LYS A 141 11.62 13.35 -14.10
N ALA A 142 11.97 12.06 -14.16
CA ALA A 142 12.83 11.52 -15.21
C ALA A 142 12.29 11.91 -16.60
N GLY A 143 13.17 12.49 -17.42
CA GLY A 143 12.84 13.03 -18.74
C GLY A 143 12.66 14.55 -18.80
N SER A 144 12.39 15.23 -17.67
CA SER A 144 12.24 16.70 -17.62
C SER A 144 11.31 17.27 -18.71
N ILE A 145 10.15 16.62 -18.88
CA ILE A 145 9.13 16.95 -19.90
C ILE A 145 8.20 18.01 -19.33
N ASP A 146 7.88 19.10 -20.05
CA ASP A 146 6.98 20.14 -19.51
C ASP A 146 5.55 19.60 -19.36
N LYS A 147 4.85 19.99 -18.29
CA LYS A 147 3.42 19.69 -18.11
C LYS A 147 2.52 20.14 -19.26
N LEU A 148 2.90 21.17 -20.01
CA LEU A 148 2.16 21.60 -21.19
C LEU A 148 2.07 20.50 -22.25
N GLU A 149 3.05 19.59 -22.33
CA GLU A 149 3.01 18.45 -23.25
C GLU A 149 1.93 17.42 -22.89
N LEU A 150 1.41 17.46 -21.66
CA LEU A 150 0.23 16.68 -21.25
C LEU A 150 -1.09 17.29 -21.76
N GLY A 151 -1.05 18.43 -22.45
CA GLY A 151 -2.23 19.22 -22.80
C GLY A 151 -2.79 20.02 -21.62
N LEU A 152 -1.99 20.21 -20.56
CA LEU A 152 -2.37 21.03 -19.41
C LEU A 152 -2.33 22.52 -19.80
N LYS A 153 -3.32 23.31 -19.37
CA LYS A 153 -3.26 24.78 -19.48
C LYS A 153 -2.21 25.35 -18.53
N GLU A 154 -1.61 26.48 -18.91
CA GLU A 154 -0.60 27.17 -18.08
C GLU A 154 -1.14 27.56 -16.69
N GLU A 155 -2.40 27.95 -16.59
CA GLU A 155 -3.10 28.30 -15.34
C GLU A 155 -3.21 27.14 -14.34
N ASN A 156 -3.10 25.89 -14.81
CA ASN A 156 -3.15 24.69 -13.99
C ASN A 156 -1.77 24.21 -13.52
N LYS A 157 -0.69 24.90 -13.93
CA LYS A 157 0.63 24.68 -13.30
C LYS A 157 0.59 25.15 -11.85
N VAL A 158 1.42 24.54 -11.01
CA VAL A 158 1.63 25.01 -9.64
C VAL A 158 2.28 26.38 -9.65
N ARG A 159 3.13 26.67 -10.64
CA ARG A 159 3.74 27.99 -10.88
C ARG A 159 3.54 28.41 -12.34
N PRO A 160 2.42 29.07 -12.68
CA PRO A 160 2.17 29.57 -14.02
C PRO A 160 3.27 30.54 -14.49
N GLY A 161 3.58 30.51 -15.79
CA GLY A 161 4.63 31.28 -16.43
C GLY A 161 6.02 30.66 -16.34
N SER A 162 6.15 29.43 -15.84
CA SER A 162 7.43 28.77 -15.64
C SER A 162 7.45 27.34 -16.18
N PHE A 163 8.65 26.84 -16.48
CA PHE A 163 8.85 25.42 -16.77
C PHE A 163 8.51 24.60 -15.52
N GLU A 164 7.58 23.67 -15.66
CA GLU A 164 7.22 22.76 -14.59
C GLU A 164 7.19 21.33 -15.14
N PRO A 165 8.13 20.46 -14.74
CA PRO A 165 8.23 19.13 -15.33
C PRO A 165 7.02 18.28 -14.89
N ALA A 166 6.48 17.48 -15.80
CA ALA A 166 5.51 16.43 -15.53
C ALA A 166 6.16 15.29 -14.73
N CYS A 167 5.35 14.57 -13.94
CA CYS A 167 5.80 13.27 -13.43
C CYS A 167 5.59 12.21 -14.51
N ASN A 168 6.52 11.26 -14.65
CA ASN A 168 6.42 10.15 -15.60
C ASN A 168 6.52 8.78 -14.90
N PRO A 169 5.47 8.36 -14.16
CA PRO A 169 5.48 7.10 -13.42
C PRO A 169 5.52 5.87 -14.33
N ILE A 170 5.06 5.98 -15.58
CA ILE A 170 5.17 4.89 -16.56
C ILE A 170 6.64 4.70 -16.97
N ALA A 171 7.39 5.78 -17.20
CA ALA A 171 8.83 5.68 -17.43
C ALA A 171 9.57 5.12 -16.21
N GLN A 172 9.16 5.48 -14.98
CA GLN A 172 9.72 4.86 -13.76
C GLN A 172 9.53 3.34 -13.78
N ALA A 173 8.31 2.87 -14.04
CA ALA A 173 8.01 1.44 -14.11
C ALA A 173 8.80 0.74 -15.22
N GLU A 174 8.86 1.33 -16.41
CA GLU A 174 9.54 0.74 -17.57
C GLU A 174 11.06 0.68 -17.38
N LEU A 175 11.67 1.67 -16.71
CA LEU A 175 13.09 1.62 -16.37
C LEU A 175 13.38 0.51 -15.34
N CYS A 176 12.52 0.31 -14.34
CA CYS A 176 12.63 -0.82 -13.41
C CYS A 176 12.45 -2.17 -14.15
N ASN A 177 11.45 -2.27 -15.02
CA ASN A 177 11.19 -3.46 -15.84
C ASN A 177 12.41 -3.84 -16.69
N ARG A 178 13.04 -2.86 -17.35
CA ARG A 178 14.24 -3.06 -18.17
C ARG A 178 15.45 -3.48 -17.35
N ALA A 179 15.55 -2.98 -16.13
CA ALA A 179 16.60 -3.39 -15.21
C ALA A 179 16.37 -4.78 -14.59
N GLY A 180 15.17 -5.36 -14.77
CA GLY A 180 14.79 -6.66 -14.23
C GLY A 180 14.75 -6.65 -12.71
N THR A 181 14.06 -5.68 -12.11
CA THR A 181 13.83 -5.66 -10.66
C THR A 181 12.93 -6.81 -10.23
N ASP A 182 13.21 -7.40 -9.06
CA ASP A 182 12.44 -8.51 -8.50
C ASP A 182 11.18 -8.02 -7.77
N MET A 183 11.26 -6.83 -7.17
CA MET A 183 10.14 -6.09 -6.60
C MET A 183 10.40 -4.59 -6.69
N ASN A 184 9.33 -3.80 -6.57
CA ASN A 184 9.43 -2.34 -6.58
C ASN A 184 8.79 -1.70 -5.33
N LEU A 185 9.44 -0.64 -4.84
CA LEU A 185 8.98 0.19 -3.74
C LEU A 185 8.55 1.57 -4.24
N ILE A 186 7.39 2.03 -3.80
CA ILE A 186 6.95 3.41 -3.99
C ILE A 186 7.40 4.26 -2.79
N VAL A 187 8.15 5.33 -3.09
CA VAL A 187 8.59 6.33 -2.11
C VAL A 187 7.95 7.69 -2.45
N GLY A 188 6.75 7.88 -1.94
CA GLY A 188 6.00 9.13 -1.94
C GLY A 188 5.59 9.65 -3.32
N LEU A 189 5.18 8.75 -4.23
CA LEU A 189 4.46 9.16 -5.44
C LEU A 189 3.07 9.71 -5.09
N CYS A 190 2.61 10.68 -5.87
CA CYS A 190 1.28 11.26 -5.69
C CYS A 190 0.18 10.27 -6.11
N VAL A 191 -1.01 10.43 -5.53
CA VAL A 191 -2.22 9.70 -5.95
C VAL A 191 -2.41 9.81 -7.47
N GLY A 192 -2.64 8.68 -8.12
CA GLY A 192 -2.76 8.55 -9.58
C GLY A 192 -1.42 8.26 -10.26
N HIS A 193 -0.32 8.86 -9.79
CA HIS A 193 1.02 8.47 -10.27
C HIS A 193 1.47 7.14 -9.67
N ASP A 194 1.17 6.90 -8.39
CA ASP A 194 1.38 5.61 -7.74
C ASP A 194 0.59 4.48 -8.42
N MET A 195 -0.67 4.74 -8.77
CA MET A 195 -1.55 3.82 -9.51
C MET A 195 -0.98 3.48 -10.88
N LEU A 196 -0.51 4.48 -11.64
CA LEU A 196 0.13 4.25 -12.93
C LEU A 196 1.43 3.44 -12.76
N PHE A 197 2.29 3.77 -11.80
CA PHE A 197 3.50 2.99 -11.57
C PHE A 197 3.16 1.53 -11.25
N ALA A 198 2.24 1.28 -10.32
CA ALA A 198 1.81 -0.07 -9.94
C ALA A 198 1.19 -0.84 -11.12
N LYS A 199 0.38 -0.17 -11.94
CA LYS A 199 -0.26 -0.77 -13.12
C LYS A 199 0.73 -1.22 -14.20
N TYR A 200 1.81 -0.48 -14.40
CA TYR A 200 2.79 -0.75 -15.47
C TYR A 200 4.06 -1.48 -14.98
N SER A 201 4.19 -1.71 -13.68
CA SER A 201 5.24 -2.54 -13.11
C SER A 201 4.99 -4.01 -13.43
N LYS A 202 6.01 -4.71 -13.93
CA LYS A 202 5.97 -6.18 -14.10
C LYS A 202 6.22 -6.92 -12.80
N ALA A 203 7.08 -6.34 -11.95
CA ALA A 203 7.37 -6.86 -10.62
C ALA A 203 6.28 -6.43 -9.62
N PRO A 204 6.05 -7.19 -8.54
CA PRO A 204 5.13 -6.78 -7.47
C PRO A 204 5.57 -5.45 -6.84
N VAL A 205 4.58 -4.63 -6.47
CA VAL A 205 4.81 -3.29 -5.95
C VAL A 205 4.31 -3.17 -4.52
N SER A 206 5.11 -2.56 -3.66
CA SER A 206 4.68 -2.14 -2.32
C SER A 206 4.93 -0.65 -2.11
N THR A 207 4.02 0.02 -1.40
CA THR A 207 4.23 1.41 -0.99
C THR A 207 4.94 1.46 0.34
N LEU A 208 6.15 2.02 0.36
CA LEU A 208 6.91 2.24 1.60
C LEU A 208 6.50 3.58 2.23
N VAL A 209 6.35 4.63 1.42
CA VAL A 209 5.95 5.96 1.87
C VAL A 209 4.75 6.43 1.06
N CYS A 210 3.59 6.57 1.71
CA CYS A 210 2.39 7.12 1.08
C CYS A 210 2.46 8.65 1.08
N LYS A 211 2.38 9.28 -0.10
CA LYS A 211 2.56 10.74 -0.22
C LYS A 211 1.39 11.50 0.40
N ASP A 212 1.66 12.13 1.53
CA ASP A 212 0.82 13.19 2.09
C ASP A 212 1.67 14.42 2.40
N ARG A 213 1.37 15.55 1.74
CA ARG A 213 2.13 16.79 1.90
C ARG A 213 1.81 17.53 3.19
N VAL A 214 0.62 17.29 3.76
CA VAL A 214 0.09 18.04 4.91
C VAL A 214 0.42 17.31 6.21
N THR A 215 0.28 15.99 6.22
CA THR A 215 0.49 15.18 7.43
C THR A 215 1.87 14.55 7.53
N GLY A 216 2.83 14.96 6.69
CA GLY A 216 4.18 14.41 6.69
C GLY A 216 4.19 12.92 6.32
N HIS A 217 3.45 12.56 5.27
CA HIS A 217 3.34 11.19 4.75
C HIS A 217 2.62 10.20 5.70
N ASN A 218 1.75 10.72 6.57
CA ASN A 218 0.90 9.94 7.47
C ASN A 218 -0.60 10.24 7.25
N PRO A 219 -1.20 9.78 6.14
CA PRO A 219 -2.60 10.04 5.83
C PRO A 219 -3.57 9.47 6.88
N ALA A 220 -3.16 8.48 7.69
CA ALA A 220 -3.98 7.92 8.76
C ALA A 220 -4.33 8.96 9.84
N ALA A 221 -3.47 9.97 10.05
CA ALA A 221 -3.75 11.07 10.97
C ALA A 221 -5.06 11.81 10.65
N VAL A 222 -5.42 11.92 9.36
CA VAL A 222 -6.69 12.53 8.92
C VAL A 222 -7.90 11.68 9.32
N LEU A 223 -7.74 10.35 9.32
CA LEU A 223 -8.80 9.40 9.69
C LEU A 223 -9.02 9.38 11.21
N TYR A 224 -7.96 9.45 11.99
CA TYR A 224 -8.06 9.49 13.45
C TYR A 224 -8.75 10.77 13.94
N GLY A 225 -8.53 11.90 13.26
CA GLY A 225 -9.13 13.18 13.64
C GLY A 225 -10.55 13.43 13.11
N GLN A 226 -11.27 12.41 12.61
CA GLN A 226 -12.63 12.55 12.07
C GLN A 226 -13.67 13.00 13.12
N ASN A 227 -13.42 12.79 14.40
CA ASN A 227 -14.29 13.28 15.48
C ASN A 227 -14.02 14.75 15.86
N PHE A 228 -13.01 15.40 15.28
CA PHE A 228 -12.63 16.77 15.62
C PHE A 228 -12.18 17.55 14.38
N TYR A 229 -10.88 17.89 14.26
CA TYR A 229 -10.35 18.80 13.23
C TYR A 229 -10.66 18.39 11.78
N TYR A 230 -10.79 17.09 11.49
CA TYR A 230 -11.06 16.59 10.14
C TYR A 230 -12.52 16.22 9.89
N LYS A 231 -13.42 16.39 10.87
CA LYS A 231 -14.88 16.16 10.71
C LYS A 231 -15.48 16.94 9.56
N ARG A 232 -14.87 18.10 9.23
CA ARG A 232 -15.25 18.93 8.08
C ARG A 232 -15.31 18.13 6.77
N LEU A 233 -14.47 17.10 6.59
CA LEU A 233 -14.44 16.29 5.36
C LEU A 233 -15.71 15.43 5.18
N GLN A 234 -16.47 15.18 6.25
CA GLN A 234 -17.78 14.53 6.19
C GLN A 234 -18.95 15.53 6.03
N LYS A 235 -18.66 16.83 6.11
CA LYS A 235 -19.67 17.90 6.11
C LYS A 235 -19.55 18.83 4.91
N GLN A 236 -18.39 18.88 4.29
CA GLN A 236 -18.08 19.78 3.19
C GLN A 236 -17.35 19.02 2.10
N PRO A 237 -17.76 19.19 0.83
CA PRO A 237 -17.03 18.59 -0.29
C PRO A 237 -15.66 19.24 -0.45
N VAL A 238 -14.70 18.46 -0.95
CA VAL A 238 -13.43 19.00 -1.43
C VAL A 238 -13.71 19.77 -2.72
N LYS A 239 -13.35 21.06 -2.76
CA LYS A 239 -13.49 21.89 -3.96
C LYS A 239 -12.39 21.53 -4.94
N VAL A 240 -12.75 21.26 -6.19
CA VAL A 240 -11.82 20.89 -7.28
C VAL A 240 -11.99 21.76 -8.52
N ASP A 241 -12.84 22.79 -8.43
CA ASP A 241 -13.23 23.71 -9.51
C ASP A 241 -12.78 25.14 -9.20
#